data_AF-A0A660ST71-F1
#
_entry.id   AF-A0A660ST71-F1
#
_cell.length_a   1.000
_cell.length_b   1.000
_cell.length_c   1.000
_cell.angle_alpha   90.00
_cell.angle_beta   90.00
_cell.angle_gamma   90.00
#
_symmetry.space_group_name_H-M   'P 1'
#
loop_
_entity.id
_entity.type
_entity.pdbx_description
1 polymer ?
#
loop_
_entity_poly.entity_id
_entity_poly.type
_entity_poly.pdbx_seq_one_letter_code
_entity_poly.pdbx_strand_id
1 'polypeptide(L)' 'MLEKPAVGRDLEKSQELLIPLLQDIQDAYGYLPPPVLEWVSKKTGIPISRMYGVITFYSQFYLEPKGKH' A
#
# COMPACT_ATOMS: atom_id res chain seq x y z
N MET A 1 -5.08 12.04 34.08
CA MET A 1 -4.79 10.64 33.68
C MET A 1 -4.80 10.59 32.17
N LEU A 2 -3.68 10.18 31.55
CA LEU A 2 -3.50 10.09 30.10
C LEU A 2 -3.91 8.68 29.64
N GLU A 3 -5.06 8.57 28.98
CA GLU A 3 -5.42 7.35 28.24
C GLU A 3 -4.68 7.43 26.89
N LYS A 4 -3.48 6.85 26.82
CA LYS A 4 -2.78 6.68 25.53
C LYS A 4 -3.52 5.58 24.75
N PRO A 5 -4.07 5.87 23.56
CA PRO A 5 -4.75 4.86 22.76
C PRO A 5 -3.73 3.83 22.26
N ALA A 6 -4.21 2.59 22.10
CA ALA A 6 -3.45 1.40 21.73
C ALA A 6 -2.76 1.51 20.35
N VAL A 7 -1.66 2.24 20.26
CA VAL A 7 -0.75 2.24 19.11
C VAL A 7 0.06 0.94 19.19
N GLY A 8 -0.46 -0.16 18.67
CA GLY A 8 0.31 -1.41 18.65
C GLY A 8 -0.32 -2.57 17.90
N ARG A 9 -1.63 -2.80 18.03
CA ARG A 9 -2.29 -4.00 17.45
C ARG A 9 -2.94 -3.79 16.10
N ASP A 10 -3.42 -2.59 15.79
CA ASP A 10 -4.04 -2.30 14.48
C ASP A 10 -3.01 -2.10 13.36
N LEU A 11 -1.76 -1.78 13.73
CA LEU A 11 -0.69 -1.47 12.79
C LEU A 11 -0.13 -2.73 12.08
N GLU A 12 -0.12 -3.88 12.76
CA GLU A 12 0.30 -5.18 12.21
C GLU A 12 -0.71 -5.70 11.19
N LYS A 13 -2.02 -5.68 11.53
CA LYS A 13 -3.08 -6.04 10.57
C LYS A 13 -3.04 -5.17 9.31
N SER A 14 -2.72 -3.90 9.45
CA SER A 14 -2.60 -2.98 8.32
C SER A 14 -1.45 -3.34 7.38
N GLN A 15 -0.39 -4.01 7.86
CA GLN A 15 0.69 -4.50 7.00
C GLN A 15 0.31 -5.80 6.29
N GLU A 16 -0.36 -6.71 6.98
CA GLU A 16 -0.87 -7.95 6.40
C GLU A 16 -1.88 -7.68 5.27
N LEU A 17 -2.67 -6.62 5.38
CA LEU A 17 -3.65 -6.23 4.36
C LEU A 17 -3.06 -5.36 3.24
N LEU A 18 -1.87 -4.79 3.41
CA LEU A 18 -1.28 -3.89 2.41
C LEU A 18 -0.77 -4.64 1.18
N ILE A 19 -0.15 -5.81 1.36
CA ILE A 19 0.34 -6.59 0.22
C ILE A 19 -0.82 -7.07 -0.68
N PRO A 20 -1.90 -7.69 -0.16
CA PRO A 20 -3.07 -8.04 -0.96
C PRO A 20 -3.72 -6.83 -1.63
N LEU A 21 -3.84 -5.70 -0.92
CA LEU A 21 -4.38 -4.47 -1.50
C LEU A 21 -3.57 -3.97 -2.70
N LEU A 22 -2.24 -3.99 -2.61
CA LEU A 22 -1.37 -3.62 -3.72
C LEU A 22 -1.45 -4.64 -4.87
N GLN A 23 -1.64 -5.93 -4.58
CA GLN A 23 -1.88 -6.94 -5.61
C GLN A 23 -3.18 -6.66 -6.37
N ASP A 24 -4.28 -6.41 -5.66
CA ASP A 24 -5.58 -6.10 -6.28
C ASP A 24 -5.51 -4.87 -7.19
N ILE A 25 -4.80 -3.82 -6.75
CA ILE A 25 -4.59 -2.62 -7.57
C ILE A 25 -3.75 -2.97 -8.80
N GLN A 26 -2.64 -3.69 -8.63
CA GLN A 26 -1.78 -4.04 -9.75
C GLN A 26 -2.49 -4.95 -10.77
N ASP A 27 -3.32 -5.88 -10.32
CA ASP A 27 -4.10 -6.75 -11.19
C ASP A 27 -5.17 -5.96 -11.96
N ALA A 28 -5.77 -4.95 -11.33
CA ALA A 28 -6.77 -4.09 -11.97
C ALA A 28 -6.17 -3.12 -13.01
N TYR A 29 -4.99 -2.56 -12.74
CA TYR A 29 -4.37 -1.51 -13.58
C TYR A 29 -3.20 -1.99 -14.44
N GLY A 30 -2.64 -3.18 -14.17
CA GLY A 30 -1.41 -3.71 -14.76
C GLY A 30 -0.11 -3.16 -14.15
N TYR A 31 -0.21 -2.22 -13.22
CA TYR A 31 0.87 -1.57 -12.47
C TYR A 31 0.25 -0.82 -11.27
N LEU A 32 1.04 -0.07 -10.51
CA LEU A 32 0.60 0.72 -9.35
C LEU A 32 0.70 2.22 -9.65
N PRO A 33 -0.36 2.85 -10.20
CA PRO A 33 -0.32 4.26 -10.56
C PRO A 33 -0.22 5.15 -9.31
N PRO A 34 0.70 6.14 -9.24
CA PRO A 34 0.82 7.06 -8.11
C PRO A 34 -0.49 7.76 -7.72
N PRO A 35 -1.34 8.24 -8.66
CA PRO A 35 -2.63 8.84 -8.30
C PRO A 35 -3.58 7.88 -7.58
N VAL A 36 -3.54 6.58 -7.92
CA VAL A 36 -4.35 5.54 -7.27
C VAL A 36 -3.82 5.29 -5.86
N LEU A 37 -2.50 5.17 -5.68
CA LEU A 37 -1.88 5.02 -4.36
C LEU A 37 -2.20 6.20 -3.43
N GLU A 38 -2.17 7.43 -3.94
CA GLU A 38 -2.58 8.63 -3.19
C GLU A 38 -4.04 8.59 -2.77
N TRP A 39 -4.92 8.16 -3.67
CA TRP A 39 -6.34 8.01 -3.36
C TRP A 39 -6.59 6.95 -2.30
N VAL A 40 -5.93 5.78 -2.42
CA VAL A 40 -6.02 4.69 -1.44
C VAL A 40 -5.48 5.13 -0.08
N SER A 41 -4.36 5.86 -0.06
CA SER A 41 -3.80 6.45 1.17
C SER A 41 -4.81 7.35 1.89
N LYS A 42 -5.47 8.24 1.15
CA LYS A 42 -6.53 9.12 1.70
C LYS A 42 -7.75 8.35 2.20
N LYS A 43 -8.10 7.23 1.57
CA LYS A 43 -9.28 6.42 1.91
C LYS A 43 -9.06 5.47 3.07
N THR A 44 -7.86 4.89 3.17
CA THR A 44 -7.53 3.85 4.17
C THR A 44 -6.80 4.43 5.38
N GLY A 45 -6.24 5.63 5.27
CA GLY A 45 -5.36 6.22 6.28
C GLY A 45 -3.96 5.60 6.31
N ILE A 46 -3.66 4.63 5.43
CA ILE A 46 -2.32 4.05 5.30
C ILE A 46 -1.39 5.10 4.66
N PRO A 47 -0.28 5.48 5.31
CA PRO A 47 0.64 6.45 4.73
C PRO A 47 1.19 6.00 3.39
N ILE A 48 1.23 6.90 2.42
CA ILE A 48 1.76 6.57 1.09
C ILE A 48 3.24 6.16 1.14
N SER A 49 4.02 6.71 2.07
CA SER A 49 5.42 6.31 2.31
C SER A 49 5.55 4.85 2.69
N ARG A 50 4.58 4.30 3.43
CA ARG A 50 4.54 2.87 3.77
C ARG A 50 4.23 2.02 2.54
N MET A 51 3.32 2.46 1.67
CA MET A 51 3.04 1.78 0.41
C MET A 51 4.30 1.73 -0.46
N TYR A 52 4.98 2.87 -0.65
CA TYR A 52 6.24 2.93 -1.39
C TYR A 52 7.31 2.02 -0.78
N GLY A 53 7.45 1.96 0.55
CA GLY A 53 8.38 1.06 1.20
C GLY A 53 8.16 -0.42 0.84
N VAL A 54 6.88 -0.85 0.78
CA VAL A 54 6.51 -2.20 0.32
C VAL A 54 6.81 -2.38 -1.17
N ILE A 55 6.44 -1.41 -2.01
CA ILE A 55 6.65 -1.47 -3.47
C ILE A 55 8.14 -1.57 -3.79
N THR A 56 9.01 -0.84 -3.10
CA THR A 56 10.46 -0.89 -3.32
C THR A 56 11.11 -2.17 -2.80
N PHE A 57 10.50 -2.82 -1.79
CA PHE A 57 11.05 -4.03 -1.19
C PHE A 57 10.70 -5.29 -1.99
N TYR A 58 9.48 -5.35 -2.54
CA TYR A 58 9.00 -6.50 -3.30
C TYR A 58 9.08 -6.25 -4.81
N SER A 59 9.96 -6.99 -5.47
CA SER A 59 10.22 -6.88 -6.92
C SER A 59 9.05 -7.26 -7.82
N GLN A 60 7.94 -7.76 -7.27
CA GLN A 60 6.71 -8.06 -8.03
C GLN A 60 5.87 -6.81 -8.31
N PHE A 61 6.09 -5.71 -7.60
CA PHE A 61 5.32 -4.48 -7.73
C PHE A 61 6.02 -3.46 -8.61
N TYR A 62 5.27 -2.80 -9.48
CA TYR A 62 5.81 -1.83 -10.43
C TYR A 62 4.96 -0.57 -10.48
N LEU A 63 5.62 0.60 -10.47
CA LEU A 63 4.95 1.91 -10.55
C LEU A 63 4.64 2.34 -11.99
N GLU A 64 5.17 1.61 -12.96
CA GLU A 64 5.01 1.89 -14.39
C GLU A 64 4.58 0.62 -15.11
N PRO A 65 3.84 0.75 -16.22
CA PRO A 65 3.48 -0.39 -17.05
C PRO A 65 4.74 -1.14 -17.46
N LYS A 66 4.80 -2.44 -17.16
CA LYS A 66 5.77 -3.30 -17.82
C LYS A 66 5.28 -3.54 -19.23
N GLY A 67 5.99 -2.98 -20.21
CA GLY A 67 5.72 -3.23 -21.62
C GLY A 67 5.54 -4.73 -21.85
N LYS A 68 4.50 -5.09 -22.60
CA LYS A 68 4.35 -6.45 -23.11
C LYS A 68 5.50 -6.69 -24.08
N HIS A 69 6.36 -7.65 -23.77
CA HIS A 69 7.24 -8.22 -24.79
C HIS A 69 6.39 -8.77 -25.94
#